data_AF-A0A6U5E2B4-F1
#
_entry.id   AF-A0A6U5E2B4-F1
#
_cell.length_a   1.000
_cell.length_b   1.000
_cell.length_c   1.000
_cell.angle_alpha   90.00
_cell.angle_beta   90.00
_cell.angle_gamma   90.00
#
_symmetry.space_group_name_H-M   'P 1'
#
loop_
_entity.id
_entity.type
_entity.pdbx_description
1 polymer ?
#
loop_
_entity_poly.entity_id
_entity_poly.type
_entity_poly.pdbx_seq_one_letter_code
_entity_poly.pdbx_strand_id
1 'polypeptide(L)'
;YMNVWMYVLREFEDAIDDCSIEDLTENPLSSDAVHAWDEGVAFYVGSLMEQDDLLEGNLPTLPKKGKLVYTLANKRSVNFKTSGPNGDQVIGEAKVNIDLFKLFKQGKYKLTQGDCEGLIDIKDQIMHKMTVPLVQGTLRYAHESKAGAAKEKAEGAIFAAAVLPLVHACDPASAALIYDEMNLNSDSSVDYTAVKAAFEGCYEKMGISCAEVGGLWNDGVDPPAYFEDAVPCGAAPDPDAYWKEPARAAGWVPCPQKEASRRRMAEKQASAAAARESFNQATDDDSD
;
A
#
# COMPACT_ATOMS: atom_id res chain seq x y z
N TYR A 1 0.66 14.88 6.04
CA TYR A 1 1.26 13.65 5.48
C TYR A 1 2.67 13.48 5.99
N MET A 2 3.60 14.35 5.60
CA MET A 2 5.02 14.31 6.01
C MET A 2 5.23 14.28 7.54
N ASN A 3 4.75 15.28 8.28
CA ASN A 3 5.03 15.39 9.72
C ASN A 3 4.45 14.25 10.56
N VAL A 4 3.21 13.84 10.27
CA VAL A 4 2.56 12.74 11.01
C VAL A 4 3.25 11.41 10.74
N TRP A 5 3.66 11.16 9.49
CA TRP A 5 4.42 9.95 9.14
C TRP A 5 5.76 9.89 9.89
N MET A 6 6.50 11.00 9.93
CA MET A 6 7.76 11.09 10.66
C MET A 6 7.57 10.94 12.17
N TYR A 7 6.52 11.55 12.74
CA TYR A 7 6.21 11.44 14.17
C TYR A 7 5.89 10.01 14.57
N VAL A 8 4.99 9.33 13.83
CA VAL A 8 4.64 7.93 14.11
C VAL A 8 5.88 7.03 14.11
N LEU A 9 6.81 7.22 13.18
CA LEU A 9 8.06 6.45 13.18
C LEU A 9 8.98 6.83 14.33
N ARG A 10 9.04 8.11 14.69
CA ARG A 10 9.80 8.56 15.86
C ARG A 10 9.34 7.84 17.14
N GLU A 11 8.04 7.71 17.36
CA GLU A 11 7.51 7.00 18.52
C GLU A 11 7.88 5.51 18.56
N PHE A 12 7.93 4.85 17.39
CA PHE A 12 8.38 3.46 17.32
C PHE A 12 9.88 3.31 17.56
N GLU A 13 10.71 4.26 17.12
CA GLU A 13 12.14 4.30 17.45
C GLU A 13 12.33 4.59 18.96
N ASP A 14 11.53 5.49 19.55
CA ASP A 14 11.54 5.79 20.99
C ASP A 14 11.24 4.54 21.83
N ALA A 15 10.25 3.75 21.40
CA ALA A 15 9.93 2.47 22.03
C ALA A 15 11.09 1.45 21.96
N ILE A 16 11.89 1.47 20.89
CA ILE A 16 13.09 0.62 20.74
C ILE A 16 14.20 1.10 21.68
N ASP A 17 14.43 2.41 21.73
CA ASP A 17 15.43 3.03 22.61
C ASP A 17 15.12 2.73 24.09
N ASP A 18 13.88 2.95 24.52
CA ASP A 18 13.42 2.69 25.89
C ASP A 18 13.52 1.19 26.25
N CYS A 19 13.16 0.30 25.31
CA CYS A 19 13.30 -1.14 25.50
C CYS A 19 14.77 -1.54 25.73
N SER A 20 15.69 -0.95 24.96
CA SER A 20 17.11 -1.35 24.92
C SER A 20 17.90 -0.92 26.17
N ILE A 21 17.41 0.07 26.92
CA ILE A 21 18.02 0.53 28.17
C ILE A 21 17.48 -0.20 29.42
N GLU A 22 16.75 -1.31 29.22
CA GLU A 22 16.03 -2.08 30.25
C GLU A 22 15.00 -1.25 31.03
N ASP A 23 14.62 -0.10 30.48
CA ASP A 23 13.67 0.82 31.08
C ASP A 23 12.25 0.54 30.58
N LEU A 24 11.80 -0.69 30.85
CA LEU A 24 10.47 -1.14 30.43
C LEU A 24 9.34 -0.53 31.30
N THR A 25 9.67 0.17 32.40
CA THR A 25 8.71 0.65 33.41
C THR A 25 9.04 1.99 34.12
N GLU A 26 10.14 2.69 33.82
CA GLU A 26 10.64 3.81 34.64
C GLU A 26 11.35 4.96 33.88
N ASN A 27 10.81 5.48 32.76
CA ASN A 27 11.33 6.73 32.18
C ASN A 27 10.52 7.98 32.67
N PRO A 28 11.13 8.94 33.39
CA PRO A 28 10.45 10.15 33.89
C PRO A 28 10.13 11.20 32.81
N LEU A 29 10.50 10.98 31.55
CA LEU A 29 10.23 11.87 30.41
C LEU A 29 9.28 11.28 29.35
N SER A 30 9.01 9.97 29.39
CA SER A 30 8.05 9.24 28.54
C SER A 30 7.65 7.97 29.31
N SER A 31 6.38 7.80 29.66
CA SER A 31 5.96 6.72 30.57
C SER A 31 5.91 5.36 29.86
N ASP A 32 7.00 4.60 29.82
CA ASP A 32 7.16 3.18 29.39
C ASP A 32 7.22 2.92 27.87
N ALA A 33 8.11 2.01 27.41
CA ALA A 33 8.28 1.65 26.00
C ALA A 33 6.97 1.20 25.29
N VAL A 34 6.05 0.56 26.02
CA VAL A 34 4.73 0.18 25.51
C VAL A 34 3.85 1.40 25.22
N HIS A 35 4.00 2.47 25.99
CA HIS A 35 3.28 3.72 25.79
C HIS A 35 3.73 4.44 24.53
N ALA A 36 5.04 4.56 24.29
CA ALA A 36 5.57 5.11 23.04
C ALA A 36 5.06 4.32 21.82
N TRP A 37 5.04 2.97 21.91
CA TRP A 37 4.47 2.14 20.85
C TRP A 37 2.97 2.39 20.62
N ASP A 38 2.17 2.41 21.69
CA ASP A 38 0.73 2.67 21.60
C ASP A 38 0.45 4.12 21.13
N GLU A 39 1.31 5.08 21.46
CA GLU A 39 1.27 6.47 20.97
C GLU A 39 1.50 6.53 19.45
N GLY A 40 2.52 5.84 18.94
CA GLY A 40 2.75 5.72 17.49
C GLY A 40 1.53 5.17 16.75
N VAL A 41 0.88 4.13 17.29
CA VAL A 41 -0.37 3.59 16.73
C VAL A 41 -1.51 4.62 16.80
N ALA A 42 -1.64 5.36 17.91
CA ALA A 42 -2.68 6.38 18.06
C ALA A 42 -2.52 7.53 17.05
N PHE A 43 -1.29 8.02 16.82
CA PHE A 43 -1.02 9.05 15.80
C PHE A 43 -1.18 8.54 14.37
N TYR A 44 -0.98 7.25 14.14
CA TYR A 44 -1.23 6.65 12.83
C TYR A 44 -2.73 6.64 12.49
N VAL A 45 -3.58 6.24 13.45
CA VAL A 45 -5.02 6.07 13.28
C VAL A 45 -5.78 7.40 13.40
N GLY A 46 -5.47 8.18 14.43
CA GLY A 46 -6.21 9.37 14.85
C GLY A 46 -7.47 9.05 15.67
N SER A 47 -8.12 10.10 16.16
CA SER A 47 -9.19 10.00 17.17
C SER A 47 -10.62 9.90 16.62
N LEU A 48 -10.80 9.93 15.30
CA LEU A 48 -12.13 10.00 14.67
C LEU A 48 -12.64 8.66 14.13
N MET A 49 -11.76 7.66 14.05
CA MET A 49 -12.14 6.32 13.58
C MET A 49 -12.85 5.59 14.71
N GLU A 50 -13.99 4.98 14.41
CA GLU A 50 -14.73 4.14 15.35
C GLU A 50 -14.76 2.69 14.88
N GLN A 51 -14.95 1.75 15.81
CA GLN A 51 -15.04 0.33 15.48
C GLN A 51 -16.21 0.03 14.52
N ASP A 52 -17.31 0.78 14.67
CA ASP A 52 -18.50 0.67 13.83
C ASP A 52 -18.23 1.05 12.36
N ASP A 53 -17.20 1.87 12.09
CA ASP A 53 -16.81 2.22 10.72
C ASP A 53 -16.28 1.01 9.93
N LEU A 54 -15.81 -0.03 10.64
CA LEU A 54 -15.29 -1.27 10.05
C LEU A 54 -16.37 -2.32 9.76
N LEU A 55 -17.64 -2.03 10.08
CA LEU A 55 -18.76 -2.90 9.75
C LEU A 55 -19.07 -2.85 8.24
N GLU A 56 -19.50 -3.96 7.67
CA GLU A 56 -19.70 -4.16 6.21
C GLU A 56 -20.48 -3.01 5.54
N GLY A 57 -21.53 -2.51 6.18
CA GLY A 57 -22.35 -1.40 5.67
C GLY A 57 -21.66 -0.03 5.68
N ASN A 58 -20.63 0.16 6.50
CA ASN A 58 -19.90 1.41 6.65
C ASN A 58 -18.57 1.45 5.88
N LEU A 59 -18.07 0.29 5.43
CA LEU A 59 -16.82 0.16 4.66
C LEU A 59 -16.69 1.13 3.48
N PRO A 60 -17.73 1.41 2.68
CA PRO A 60 -17.63 2.39 1.59
C PRO A 60 -17.34 3.83 2.05
N THR A 61 -17.55 4.13 3.33
CA THR A 61 -17.37 5.47 3.90
C THR A 61 -16.01 5.68 4.58
N LEU A 62 -15.24 4.59 4.81
CA LEU A 62 -13.93 4.61 5.48
C LEU A 62 -12.97 5.71 5.00
N PRO A 63 -12.83 6.00 3.69
CA PRO A 63 -11.96 7.08 3.20
C PRO A 63 -12.27 8.48 3.73
N LYS A 64 -13.43 8.68 4.38
CA LYS A 64 -13.92 9.99 4.83
C LYS A 64 -13.98 10.13 6.36
N LYS A 65 -13.69 9.07 7.12
CA LYS A 65 -13.93 9.00 8.57
C LYS A 65 -12.87 9.72 9.39
N GLY A 66 -11.60 9.40 9.20
CA GLY A 66 -10.49 10.06 9.90
C GLY A 66 -9.77 11.12 9.07
N LYS A 67 -8.62 11.57 9.61
CA LYS A 67 -7.77 12.64 9.02
C LYS A 67 -6.29 12.29 8.95
N LEU A 68 -5.85 11.24 9.64
CA LEU A 68 -4.44 10.85 9.73
C LEU A 68 -4.09 9.75 8.72
N VAL A 69 -2.92 9.14 8.90
CA VAL A 69 -2.28 8.27 7.90
C VAL A 69 -3.14 7.04 7.58
N TYR A 70 -3.81 6.46 8.57
CA TYR A 70 -4.76 5.36 8.38
C TYR A 70 -5.86 5.71 7.35
N THR A 71 -6.48 6.88 7.49
CA THR A 71 -7.52 7.30 6.54
C THR A 71 -6.96 7.72 5.20
N LEU A 72 -5.74 8.27 5.15
CA LEU A 72 -5.06 8.50 3.89
C LEU A 72 -4.91 7.18 3.13
N ALA A 73 -4.44 6.12 3.78
CA ALA A 73 -4.28 4.81 3.15
C ALA A 73 -5.61 4.26 2.63
N ASN A 74 -6.70 4.34 3.42
CA ASN A 74 -8.05 3.97 2.93
C ASN A 74 -8.48 4.81 1.72
N LYS A 75 -8.15 6.11 1.68
CA LYS A 75 -8.47 6.96 0.53
C LYS A 75 -7.68 6.57 -0.70
N ARG A 76 -6.40 6.24 -0.56
CA ARG A 76 -5.54 5.84 -1.69
C ARG A 76 -5.87 4.43 -2.16
N SER A 77 -6.20 3.49 -1.27
CA SER A 77 -6.52 2.12 -1.65
C SER A 77 -7.72 2.03 -2.60
N VAL A 78 -8.73 2.89 -2.43
CA VAL A 78 -9.85 3.01 -3.39
C VAL A 78 -9.35 3.49 -4.75
N ASN A 79 -8.44 4.47 -4.80
CA ASN A 79 -7.88 4.99 -6.05
C ASN A 79 -6.97 3.99 -6.77
N PHE A 80 -6.38 3.04 -6.04
CA PHE A 80 -5.40 2.10 -6.58
C PHE A 80 -5.91 0.64 -6.66
N LYS A 81 -7.18 0.42 -6.28
CA LYS A 81 -7.79 -0.91 -6.15
C LYS A 81 -6.99 -1.85 -5.23
N THR A 82 -6.53 -1.32 -4.11
CA THR A 82 -5.78 -2.07 -3.07
C THR A 82 -6.52 -2.15 -1.73
N SER A 83 -7.84 -2.00 -1.74
CA SER A 83 -8.69 -2.24 -0.56
C SER A 83 -8.98 -3.73 -0.35
N GLY A 84 -9.45 -4.05 0.85
CA GLY A 84 -9.90 -5.37 1.25
C GLY A 84 -8.76 -6.32 1.67
N PRO A 85 -9.10 -7.49 2.23
CA PRO A 85 -8.11 -8.42 2.79
C PRO A 85 -7.08 -8.95 1.79
N ASN A 86 -7.41 -8.95 0.49
CA ASN A 86 -6.51 -9.39 -0.57
C ASN A 86 -5.82 -8.23 -1.31
N GLY A 87 -6.19 -6.98 -1.03
CA GLY A 87 -5.64 -5.82 -1.72
C GLY A 87 -6.01 -5.74 -3.20
N ASP A 88 -7.24 -6.15 -3.55
CA ASP A 88 -7.73 -6.19 -4.93
C ASP A 88 -9.12 -5.56 -5.10
N GLN A 89 -9.62 -4.87 -4.07
CA GLN A 89 -10.95 -4.28 -4.02
C GLN A 89 -10.90 -2.76 -4.03
N VAL A 90 -12.06 -2.14 -4.25
CA VAL A 90 -12.27 -0.68 -4.16
C VAL A 90 -13.17 -0.27 -2.98
N ILE A 91 -13.62 -1.25 -2.20
CA ILE A 91 -14.41 -1.08 -0.98
C ILE A 91 -13.69 -1.85 0.13
N GLY A 92 -13.71 -1.31 1.35
CA GLY A 92 -13.05 -1.91 2.50
C GLY A 92 -11.82 -1.16 2.95
N GLU A 93 -11.25 -1.63 4.06
CA GLU A 93 -10.00 -1.12 4.61
C GLU A 93 -8.83 -1.36 3.65
N ALA A 94 -7.87 -0.43 3.59
CA ALA A 94 -6.66 -0.59 2.80
C ALA A 94 -5.89 -1.83 3.25
N LYS A 95 -5.40 -2.64 2.30
CA LYS A 95 -4.60 -3.83 2.63
C LYS A 95 -3.38 -3.51 3.49
N VAL A 96 -2.74 -2.37 3.25
CA VAL A 96 -1.61 -1.89 4.05
C VAL A 96 -1.99 -1.61 5.50
N ASN A 97 -3.20 -1.10 5.78
CA ASN A 97 -3.67 -0.89 7.15
C ASN A 97 -3.90 -2.22 7.85
N ILE A 98 -4.56 -3.16 7.17
CA ILE A 98 -4.81 -4.52 7.68
C ILE A 98 -3.49 -5.19 8.07
N ASP A 99 -2.45 -5.03 7.26
CA ASP A 99 -1.13 -5.59 7.55
C ASP A 99 -0.39 -4.82 8.65
N LEU A 100 -0.48 -3.50 8.66
CA LEU A 100 0.12 -2.66 9.71
C LEU A 100 -0.44 -3.02 11.09
N PHE A 101 -1.74 -3.27 11.22
CA PHE A 101 -2.33 -3.70 12.50
C PHE A 101 -1.86 -5.09 12.95
N LYS A 102 -1.37 -5.95 12.04
CA LYS A 102 -0.68 -7.19 12.44
C LYS A 102 0.71 -6.88 12.96
N LEU A 103 1.46 -6.00 12.29
CA LEU A 103 2.79 -5.57 12.73
C LEU A 103 2.74 -4.83 14.07
N PHE A 104 1.77 -3.95 14.29
CA PHE A 104 1.56 -3.27 15.57
C PHE A 104 1.35 -4.25 16.73
N LYS A 105 0.56 -5.32 16.50
CA LYS A 105 0.35 -6.38 17.49
C LYS A 105 1.62 -7.19 17.73
N GLN A 106 2.38 -7.48 16.69
CA GLN A 106 3.66 -8.19 16.80
C GLN A 106 4.68 -7.37 17.58
N GLY A 107 4.83 -6.07 17.30
CA GLY A 107 5.75 -5.20 18.03
C GLY A 107 5.38 -5.07 19.50
N LYS A 108 4.08 -4.90 19.82
CA LYS A 108 3.60 -4.95 21.22
C LYS A 108 3.97 -6.27 21.92
N TYR A 109 3.82 -7.40 21.23
CA TYR A 109 4.21 -8.70 21.78
C TYR A 109 5.72 -8.78 22.04
N LYS A 110 6.55 -8.32 21.11
CA LYS A 110 8.02 -8.24 21.25
C LYS A 110 8.42 -7.39 22.46
N LEU A 111 7.84 -6.20 22.60
CA LEU A 111 8.03 -5.33 23.78
C LEU A 111 7.67 -6.03 25.08
N THR A 112 6.54 -6.76 25.11
CA THR A 112 6.11 -7.51 26.31
C THR A 112 7.07 -8.66 26.67
N GLN A 113 7.85 -9.16 25.72
CA GLN A 113 8.88 -10.18 25.95
C GLN A 113 10.27 -9.59 26.23
N GLY A 114 10.45 -8.26 26.15
CA GLY A 114 11.75 -7.61 26.22
C GLY A 114 12.65 -7.87 25.00
N ASP A 115 12.08 -8.27 23.86
CA ASP A 115 12.83 -8.52 22.61
C ASP A 115 12.95 -7.23 21.80
N CYS A 116 13.90 -6.38 22.19
CA CYS A 116 14.12 -5.06 21.58
C CYS A 116 14.78 -5.15 20.21
N GLU A 117 15.73 -6.07 20.01
CA GLU A 117 16.37 -6.29 18.70
C GLU A 117 15.34 -6.74 17.66
N GLY A 118 14.44 -7.66 18.02
CA GLY A 118 13.36 -8.12 17.15
C GLY A 118 12.33 -7.05 16.81
N LEU A 119 12.33 -5.90 17.51
CA LEU A 119 11.43 -4.79 17.24
C LEU A 119 11.88 -3.93 16.04
N ILE A 120 13.20 -3.89 15.77
CA ILE A 120 13.80 -3.14 14.65
C ILE A 120 13.21 -3.61 13.32
N ASP A 121 13.20 -4.94 13.09
CA ASP A 121 12.64 -5.54 11.87
C ASP A 121 11.13 -5.26 11.71
N ILE A 122 10.38 -5.22 12.81
CA ILE A 122 8.95 -4.90 12.78
C ILE A 122 8.75 -3.43 12.41
N LYS A 123 9.54 -2.53 12.99
CA LYS A 123 9.49 -1.09 12.69
C LYS A 123 9.88 -0.79 11.25
N ASP A 124 10.87 -1.48 10.68
CA ASP A 124 11.24 -1.33 9.27
C ASP A 124 10.10 -1.78 8.34
N GLN A 125 9.45 -2.91 8.63
CA GLN A 125 8.27 -3.34 7.89
C GLN A 125 7.10 -2.36 7.99
N ILE A 126 6.91 -1.72 9.15
CA ILE A 126 5.92 -0.66 9.35
C ILE A 126 6.25 0.54 8.45
N MET A 127 7.51 1.00 8.45
CA MET A 127 7.98 2.11 7.62
C MET A 127 7.72 1.85 6.13
N HIS A 128 8.06 0.66 5.64
CA HIS A 128 7.81 0.28 4.24
C HIS A 128 6.32 0.38 3.89
N LYS A 129 5.43 -0.21 4.72
CA LYS A 129 3.98 -0.20 4.46
C LYS A 129 3.37 1.20 4.60
N MET A 130 3.83 2.01 5.54
CA MET A 130 3.39 3.40 5.68
C MET A 130 3.82 4.29 4.51
N THR A 131 4.83 3.88 3.74
CA THR A 131 5.31 4.61 2.56
C THR A 131 4.40 4.42 1.34
N VAL A 132 3.74 3.26 1.22
CA VAL A 132 2.82 2.94 0.11
C VAL A 132 1.78 4.05 -0.16
N PRO A 133 1.02 4.57 0.81
CA PRO A 133 0.05 5.63 0.55
C PRO A 133 0.67 6.98 0.14
N LEU A 134 1.96 7.22 0.45
CA LEU A 134 2.68 8.41 -0.02
C LEU A 134 3.07 8.28 -1.50
N VAL A 135 3.54 7.09 -1.90
CA VAL A 135 3.79 6.75 -3.32
C VAL A 135 2.50 6.83 -4.13
N GLN A 136 1.43 6.17 -3.67
CA GLN A 136 0.11 6.24 -4.29
C GLN A 136 -0.41 7.68 -4.38
N GLY A 137 -0.19 8.49 -3.34
CA GLY A 137 -0.52 9.91 -3.35
C GLY A 137 0.20 10.65 -4.48
N THR A 138 1.52 10.49 -4.58
CA THR A 138 2.34 11.14 -5.60
C THR A 138 1.91 10.73 -7.01
N LEU A 139 1.75 9.42 -7.25
CA LEU A 139 1.34 8.89 -8.55
C LEU A 139 -0.04 9.41 -8.98
N ARG A 140 -1.01 9.46 -8.06
CA ARG A 140 -2.33 10.01 -8.38
C ARG A 140 -2.23 11.47 -8.84
N TYR A 141 -1.48 12.30 -8.12
CA TYR A 141 -1.37 13.71 -8.49
C TYR A 141 -0.48 13.95 -9.69
N ALA A 142 0.52 13.11 -9.95
CA ALA A 142 1.24 13.13 -11.22
C ALA A 142 0.29 12.89 -12.39
N HIS A 143 -0.65 11.94 -12.24
CA HIS A 143 -1.68 11.68 -13.26
C HIS A 143 -2.71 12.80 -13.40
N GLU A 144 -3.23 13.33 -12.29
CA GLU A 144 -4.21 14.45 -12.30
C GLU A 144 -3.58 15.76 -12.81
N SER A 145 -2.29 15.99 -12.54
CA SER A 145 -1.57 17.22 -12.92
C SER A 145 -1.20 17.28 -14.40
N LYS A 146 -1.46 16.23 -15.20
CA LYS A 146 -1.37 16.29 -16.66
C LYS A 146 -2.20 17.43 -17.24
N ALA A 147 -3.32 17.77 -16.59
CA ALA A 147 -4.21 18.87 -16.97
C ALA A 147 -3.74 20.26 -16.46
N GLY A 148 -2.65 20.34 -15.69
CA GLY A 148 -1.98 21.59 -15.35
C GLY A 148 -2.60 22.43 -14.23
N ALA A 149 -3.58 21.91 -13.47
CA ALA A 149 -4.27 22.70 -12.44
C ALA A 149 -3.42 22.88 -11.17
N ALA A 150 -3.44 24.11 -10.61
CA ALA A 150 -2.52 24.54 -9.54
C ALA A 150 -2.70 23.76 -8.22
N LYS A 151 -3.92 23.32 -7.91
CA LYS A 151 -4.22 22.56 -6.69
C LYS A 151 -3.59 21.18 -6.75
N GLU A 152 -3.75 20.49 -7.88
CA GLU A 152 -3.25 19.15 -8.14
C GLU A 152 -1.72 19.13 -8.10
N LYS A 153 -1.08 20.16 -8.68
CA LYS A 153 0.37 20.37 -8.60
C LYS A 153 0.85 20.57 -7.16
N ALA A 154 0.16 21.41 -6.38
CA ALA A 154 0.51 21.63 -4.98
C ALA A 154 0.37 20.37 -4.13
N GLU A 155 -0.75 19.63 -4.27
CA GLU A 155 -0.95 18.36 -3.56
C GLU A 155 0.12 17.33 -3.97
N GLY A 156 0.43 17.22 -5.26
CA GLY A 156 1.47 16.35 -5.79
C GLY A 156 2.87 16.66 -5.28
N ALA A 157 3.26 17.93 -5.26
CA ALA A 157 4.56 18.36 -4.74
C ALA A 157 4.76 17.99 -3.26
N ILE A 158 3.71 18.14 -2.43
CA ILE A 158 3.77 17.79 -1.00
C ILE A 158 3.86 16.28 -0.78
N PHE A 159 3.17 15.47 -1.60
CA PHE A 159 3.32 14.02 -1.56
C PHE A 159 4.72 13.58 -2.00
N ALA A 160 5.23 14.14 -3.10
CA ALA A 160 6.58 13.87 -3.58
C ALA A 160 7.62 14.21 -2.50
N ALA A 161 7.55 15.41 -1.92
CA ALA A 161 8.46 15.84 -0.87
C ALA A 161 8.51 14.87 0.33
N ALA A 162 7.41 14.19 0.65
CA ALA A 162 7.35 13.23 1.75
C ALA A 162 8.05 11.90 1.47
N VAL A 163 8.28 11.54 0.20
CA VAL A 163 8.86 10.24 -0.19
C VAL A 163 10.20 10.37 -0.92
N LEU A 164 10.53 11.55 -1.46
CA LEU A 164 11.77 11.81 -2.18
C LEU A 164 13.05 11.40 -1.42
N PRO A 165 13.19 11.57 -0.08
CA PRO A 165 14.36 11.08 0.63
C PRO A 165 14.55 9.56 0.51
N LEU A 166 13.46 8.79 0.56
CA LEU A 166 13.48 7.33 0.40
C LEU A 166 13.84 6.94 -1.04
N VAL A 167 13.30 7.65 -2.02
CA VAL A 167 13.66 7.44 -3.43
C VAL A 167 15.12 7.81 -3.68
N HIS A 168 15.62 8.90 -3.10
CA HIS A 168 17.00 9.32 -3.27
C HIS A 168 17.99 8.31 -2.68
N ALA A 169 17.64 7.67 -1.56
CA ALA A 169 18.43 6.57 -0.99
C ALA A 169 18.47 5.34 -1.93
N CYS A 170 17.39 5.11 -2.69
CA CYS A 170 17.35 4.07 -3.71
C CYS A 170 18.16 4.45 -4.98
N ASP A 171 17.83 5.59 -5.58
CA ASP A 171 18.40 6.13 -6.81
C ASP A 171 18.24 7.67 -6.85
N PRO A 172 19.34 8.44 -6.72
CA PRO A 172 19.30 9.89 -6.78
C PRO A 172 18.73 10.46 -8.10
N ALA A 173 18.90 9.75 -9.23
CA ALA A 173 18.41 10.22 -10.53
C ALA A 173 16.87 10.13 -10.61
N SER A 174 16.28 9.02 -10.17
CA SER A 174 14.83 8.86 -10.00
C SER A 174 14.23 9.92 -9.08
N ALA A 175 14.90 10.24 -7.97
CA ALA A 175 14.45 11.29 -7.07
C ALA A 175 14.47 12.68 -7.73
N ALA A 176 15.54 13.02 -8.47
CA ALA A 176 15.62 14.29 -9.21
C ALA A 176 14.51 14.38 -10.27
N LEU A 177 14.27 13.31 -11.03
CA LEU A 177 13.19 13.24 -12.01
C LEU A 177 11.82 13.51 -11.37
N ILE A 178 11.50 12.80 -10.28
CA ILE A 178 10.22 12.98 -9.59
C ILE A 178 10.10 14.40 -9.03
N TYR A 179 11.19 14.97 -8.50
CA TYR A 179 11.19 16.34 -8.01
C TYR A 179 10.89 17.36 -9.11
N ASP A 180 11.51 17.22 -10.27
CA ASP A 180 11.33 18.13 -11.41
C ASP A 180 9.92 18.01 -12.00
N GLU A 181 9.42 16.79 -12.16
CA GLU A 181 8.07 16.51 -12.68
C GLU A 181 6.97 16.98 -11.70
N MET A 182 7.21 16.87 -10.40
CA MET A 182 6.27 17.31 -9.36
C MET A 182 6.51 18.76 -8.91
N ASN A 183 7.27 19.54 -9.68
CA ASN A 183 7.58 20.92 -9.36
C ASN A 183 6.33 21.82 -9.50
N LEU A 184 5.86 22.34 -8.37
CA LEU A 184 4.69 23.21 -8.29
C LEU A 184 4.81 24.53 -9.09
N ASN A 185 6.03 24.97 -9.40
CA ASN A 185 6.31 26.19 -10.15
C ASN A 185 6.50 25.94 -11.65
N SER A 186 6.47 24.68 -12.10
CA SER A 186 6.59 24.36 -13.51
C SER A 186 5.26 24.59 -14.22
N ASP A 187 5.30 25.23 -15.39
CA ASP A 187 4.13 25.35 -16.28
C ASP A 187 3.98 24.13 -17.21
N SER A 188 4.95 23.22 -17.22
CA SER A 188 4.92 22.02 -18.04
C SER A 188 3.86 21.02 -17.57
N SER A 189 3.40 20.18 -18.51
CA SER A 189 2.62 18.97 -18.21
C SER A 189 3.52 17.93 -17.58
N VAL A 190 3.00 17.20 -16.59
CA VAL A 190 3.73 16.12 -15.90
C VAL A 190 3.81 14.87 -16.78
N ASP A 191 5.00 14.31 -16.94
CA ASP A 191 5.21 12.97 -17.49
C ASP A 191 4.96 11.91 -16.41
N TYR A 192 3.68 11.53 -16.28
CA TYR A 192 3.26 10.49 -15.36
C TYR A 192 3.99 9.16 -15.59
N THR A 193 4.27 8.79 -16.84
CA THR A 193 4.90 7.49 -17.14
C THR A 193 6.35 7.45 -16.66
N ALA A 194 7.08 8.56 -16.79
CA ALA A 194 8.41 8.71 -16.24
C ALA A 194 8.40 8.68 -14.70
N VAL A 195 7.47 9.40 -14.05
CA VAL A 195 7.30 9.38 -12.59
C VAL A 195 6.99 7.97 -12.09
N LYS A 196 6.07 7.26 -12.75
CA LYS A 196 5.71 5.88 -12.42
C LYS A 196 6.90 4.94 -12.54
N ALA A 197 7.63 4.99 -13.66
CA ALA A 197 8.81 4.16 -13.87
C ALA A 197 9.91 4.42 -12.83
N ALA A 198 10.14 5.68 -12.45
CA ALA A 198 11.10 6.06 -11.42
C ALA A 198 10.74 5.46 -10.04
N PHE A 199 9.46 5.50 -9.66
CA PHE A 199 9.00 4.84 -8.44
C PHE A 199 9.14 3.31 -8.50
N GLU A 200 8.69 2.69 -9.59
CA GLU A 200 8.69 1.23 -9.75
C GLU A 200 10.11 0.64 -9.74
N GLY A 201 11.09 1.36 -10.28
CA GLY A 201 12.51 1.00 -10.18
C GLY A 201 13.06 1.01 -8.75
N CYS A 202 12.37 1.63 -7.80
CA CYS A 202 12.80 1.75 -6.41
C CYS A 202 12.02 0.89 -5.42
N TYR A 203 10.94 0.22 -5.84
CA TYR A 203 10.08 -0.55 -4.95
C TYR A 203 10.82 -1.60 -4.13
N GLU A 204 11.72 -2.36 -4.77
CA GLU A 204 12.52 -3.39 -4.08
C GLU A 204 13.37 -2.78 -2.95
N LYS A 205 14.11 -1.69 -3.22
CA LYS A 205 14.94 -1.02 -2.21
C LYS A 205 14.13 -0.30 -1.12
N MET A 206 12.89 0.08 -1.44
CA MET A 206 11.96 0.69 -0.50
C MET A 206 11.16 -0.35 0.31
N GLY A 207 11.36 -1.65 0.07
CA GLY A 207 10.66 -2.73 0.78
C GLY A 207 9.17 -2.84 0.47
N ILE A 208 8.73 -2.34 -0.69
CA ILE A 208 7.32 -2.35 -1.13
C ILE A 208 7.18 -3.10 -2.45
N SER A 209 5.96 -3.57 -2.75
CA SER A 209 5.68 -4.34 -3.96
C SER A 209 4.70 -3.64 -4.93
N CYS A 210 4.75 -4.05 -6.20
CA CYS A 210 3.77 -3.66 -7.21
C CYS A 210 2.32 -3.90 -6.76
N ALA A 211 2.07 -5.03 -6.08
CA ALA A 211 0.73 -5.39 -5.60
C ALA A 211 0.26 -4.48 -4.45
N GLU A 212 1.16 -4.04 -3.57
CA GLU A 212 0.82 -3.11 -2.49
C GLU A 212 0.50 -1.71 -3.02
N VAL A 213 1.25 -1.24 -4.03
CA VAL A 213 0.99 0.06 -4.65
C VAL A 213 -0.25 0.03 -5.54
N GLY A 214 -0.42 -1.01 -6.36
CA GLY A 214 -1.53 -1.16 -7.29
C GLY A 214 -1.39 -0.28 -8.55
N GLY A 215 -2.53 0.08 -9.15
CA GLY A 215 -2.60 0.93 -10.35
C GLY A 215 -3.83 1.83 -10.29
N LEU A 216 -3.80 2.99 -10.97
CA LEU A 216 -4.90 3.94 -10.87
C LEU A 216 -6.18 3.38 -11.49
N TRP A 217 -7.21 3.25 -10.66
CA TRP A 217 -8.52 2.73 -11.01
C TRP A 217 -9.41 3.84 -11.59
N ASN A 218 -10.04 3.55 -12.72
CA ASN A 218 -11.00 4.39 -13.41
C ASN A 218 -12.40 3.81 -13.26
N ASP A 219 -13.19 4.39 -12.36
CA ASP A 219 -14.60 4.07 -12.13
C ASP A 219 -15.54 4.91 -13.02
N GLY A 220 -15.00 5.82 -13.84
CA GLY A 220 -15.75 6.66 -14.78
C GLY A 220 -16.08 5.98 -16.12
N VAL A 221 -15.67 4.72 -16.30
CA VAL A 221 -15.92 3.92 -17.51
C VAL A 221 -16.73 2.66 -17.18
N ASP A 222 -17.47 2.13 -18.15
CA ASP A 222 -18.30 0.93 -17.99
C ASP A 222 -17.89 -0.18 -18.97
N PRO A 223 -17.39 -1.34 -18.48
CA PRO A 223 -17.08 -1.65 -17.08
C PRO A 223 -15.84 -0.89 -16.57
N PRO A 224 -15.75 -0.63 -15.25
CA PRO A 224 -14.58 -0.03 -14.62
C PRO A 224 -13.29 -0.79 -14.91
N ALA A 225 -12.20 -0.05 -15.10
CA ALA A 225 -10.89 -0.58 -15.47
C ALA A 225 -9.77 0.30 -14.91
N TYR A 226 -8.51 -0.15 -14.97
CA TYR A 226 -7.39 0.76 -14.73
C TYR A 226 -7.24 1.75 -15.89
N PHE A 227 -6.66 2.94 -15.64
CA PHE A 227 -6.18 3.77 -16.73
C PHE A 227 -5.07 3.03 -17.51
N GLU A 228 -5.07 3.16 -18.84
CA GLU A 228 -4.20 2.39 -19.74
C GLU A 228 -2.71 2.55 -19.40
N ASP A 229 -2.28 3.76 -19.05
CA ASP A 229 -0.90 4.09 -18.69
C ASP A 229 -0.59 3.93 -17.19
N ALA A 230 -1.59 3.55 -16.38
CA ALA A 230 -1.49 3.46 -14.93
C ALA A 230 -1.84 2.08 -14.37
N VAL A 231 -1.69 1.02 -15.17
CA VAL A 231 -1.84 -0.37 -14.69
C VAL A 231 -0.78 -0.71 -13.63
N PRO A 232 -1.07 -1.64 -12.69
CA PRO A 232 -0.07 -2.12 -11.74
C PRO A 232 1.17 -2.67 -12.47
N CYS A 233 2.39 -2.43 -11.94
CA CYS A 233 3.57 -3.06 -12.51
C CYS A 233 3.51 -4.60 -12.45
N GLY A 234 4.13 -5.24 -13.44
CA GLY A 234 4.07 -6.70 -13.59
C GLY A 234 2.72 -7.24 -14.06
N ALA A 235 1.68 -6.40 -14.20
CA ALA A 235 0.48 -6.80 -14.93
C ALA A 235 0.86 -6.98 -16.40
N ALA A 236 0.80 -8.23 -16.89
CA ALA A 236 0.88 -8.44 -18.33
C ALA A 236 -0.25 -7.62 -18.99
N PRO A 237 0.01 -6.95 -20.13
CA PRO A 237 -1.09 -6.38 -20.90
C PRO A 237 -2.11 -7.48 -21.15
N ASP A 238 -3.39 -7.19 -20.90
CA ASP A 238 -4.47 -8.13 -21.19
C ASP A 238 -4.33 -8.54 -22.66
N PRO A 239 -3.95 -9.80 -22.97
CA PRO A 239 -3.63 -10.21 -24.34
C PRO A 239 -4.86 -10.09 -25.25
N ASP A 240 -6.04 -9.93 -24.65
CA ASP A 240 -7.33 -9.79 -25.31
C ASP A 240 -7.81 -8.33 -25.43
N ALA A 241 -7.08 -7.34 -24.90
CA ALA A 241 -7.49 -5.94 -24.91
C ALA A 241 -7.82 -5.45 -26.34
N TYR A 242 -7.01 -5.84 -27.31
CA TYR A 242 -7.14 -5.45 -28.72
C TYR A 242 -8.48 -5.86 -29.36
N TRP A 243 -9.11 -6.96 -28.92
CA TRP A 243 -10.38 -7.41 -29.51
C TRP A 243 -11.61 -7.10 -28.62
N LYS A 244 -11.42 -6.84 -27.32
CA LYS A 244 -12.51 -6.56 -26.37
C LYS A 244 -13.25 -5.26 -26.67
N GLU A 245 -12.54 -4.19 -27.04
CA GLU A 245 -13.18 -2.90 -27.41
C GLU A 245 -14.03 -3.02 -28.68
N PRO A 246 -13.52 -3.54 -29.81
CA PRO A 246 -14.33 -3.80 -31.00
C PRO A 246 -15.49 -4.76 -30.75
N ALA A 247 -15.29 -5.79 -29.92
CA ALA A 247 -16.34 -6.76 -29.60
C ALA A 247 -17.48 -6.14 -28.78
N ARG A 248 -17.17 -5.27 -27.80
CA ARG A 248 -18.19 -4.52 -27.05
C ARG A 248 -18.94 -3.53 -27.95
N ALA A 249 -18.21 -2.80 -28.80
CA ALA A 249 -18.81 -1.87 -29.78
C ALA A 249 -19.71 -2.61 -30.80
N ALA A 250 -19.40 -3.87 -31.11
CA ALA A 250 -20.20 -4.75 -31.96
C ALA A 250 -21.37 -5.44 -31.23
N GLY A 251 -21.63 -5.10 -29.97
CA GLY A 251 -22.73 -5.69 -29.18
C GLY A 251 -22.50 -7.14 -28.77
N TRP A 252 -21.25 -7.61 -28.80
CA TRP A 252 -20.90 -8.97 -28.44
C TRP A 252 -20.96 -9.14 -26.92
N VAL A 253 -21.96 -9.88 -26.43
CA VAL A 253 -22.04 -10.29 -25.04
C VAL A 253 -21.21 -11.57 -24.88
N PRO A 254 -20.21 -11.59 -23.99
CA PRO A 254 -19.45 -12.81 -23.72
C PRO A 254 -20.42 -13.95 -23.42
N CYS A 255 -20.26 -15.08 -24.12
CA CYS A 255 -21.07 -16.26 -23.87
C CYS A 255 -21.03 -16.57 -22.36
N PRO A 256 -22.17 -16.83 -21.69
CA PRO A 256 -22.19 -17.15 -20.27
C PRO A 256 -21.47 -18.49 -20.07
N GLN A 257 -20.15 -18.43 -19.93
CA GLN A 257 -19.32 -19.60 -19.68
C GLN A 257 -19.51 -20.00 -18.23
N LYS A 258 -20.49 -20.88 -18.09
CA LYS A 258 -20.82 -21.74 -16.95
C LYS A 258 -19.66 -21.89 -15.97
N GLU A 259 -19.94 -21.56 -14.72
CA GLU A 259 -19.18 -21.84 -13.51
C GLU A 259 -18.52 -23.23 -13.50
N ALA A 260 -19.05 -24.20 -14.26
CA ALA A 260 -18.46 -25.53 -14.47
C ALA A 260 -17.04 -25.54 -15.08
N SER A 261 -16.69 -24.65 -16.02
CA SER A 261 -15.33 -24.64 -16.60
C SER A 261 -14.32 -23.97 -15.66
N ARG A 262 -14.73 -22.94 -14.93
CA ARG A 262 -13.92 -22.32 -13.86
C ARG A 262 -13.74 -23.27 -12.67
N ARG A 263 -14.80 -23.99 -12.25
CA ARG A 263 -14.71 -25.05 -11.23
C ARG A 263 -13.79 -26.17 -11.66
N ARG A 264 -13.86 -26.65 -12.91
CA ARG A 264 -12.93 -27.68 -13.41
C ARG A 264 -11.48 -27.22 -13.47
N MET A 265 -11.21 -25.93 -13.75
CA MET A 265 -9.84 -25.40 -13.65
C MET A 265 -9.39 -25.27 -12.21
N ALA A 266 -10.25 -24.77 -11.31
CA ALA A 266 -9.95 -24.66 -9.88
C ALA A 266 -9.73 -26.04 -9.22
N GLU A 267 -10.53 -27.05 -9.59
CA GLU A 267 -10.37 -28.45 -9.14
C GLU A 267 -9.07 -29.06 -9.65
N LYS A 268 -8.68 -28.79 -10.92
CA LYS A 268 -7.39 -29.23 -11.46
C LYS A 268 -6.21 -28.55 -10.78
N GLN A 269 -6.32 -27.26 -10.45
CA GLN A 269 -5.29 -26.52 -9.73
C GLN A 269 -5.15 -26.97 -8.27
N ALA A 270 -6.28 -27.22 -7.58
CA ALA A 270 -6.29 -27.77 -6.22
C ALA A 270 -5.72 -29.20 -6.18
N SER A 271 -6.06 -30.04 -7.17
CA SER A 271 -5.50 -31.40 -7.28
C SER A 271 -3.99 -31.38 -7.57
N ALA A 272 -3.50 -30.41 -8.35
CA ALA A 272 -2.07 -30.25 -8.61
C ALA A 272 -1.31 -29.72 -7.37
N ALA A 273 -1.94 -28.86 -6.56
CA ALA A 273 -1.38 -28.38 -5.30
C ALA A 273 -1.28 -29.51 -4.25
N ALA A 274 -2.35 -30.30 -4.09
CA ALA A 274 -2.36 -31.45 -3.19
C ALA A 274 -1.32 -32.52 -3.61
N ALA A 275 -1.18 -32.77 -4.92
CA ALA A 275 -0.14 -33.68 -5.42
C ALA A 275 1.29 -33.17 -5.15
N ARG A 276 1.51 -31.85 -5.15
CA ARG A 276 2.79 -31.24 -4.77
C ARG A 276 3.06 -31.34 -3.26
N GLU A 277 2.04 -31.13 -2.42
CA GLU A 277 2.18 -31.30 -0.97
C GLU A 277 2.46 -32.76 -0.59
N SER A 278 1.76 -33.72 -1.20
CA SER A 278 2.03 -35.15 -0.97
C SER A 278 3.42 -35.59 -1.47
N PHE A 279 3.91 -34.98 -2.56
CA PHE A 279 5.26 -35.23 -3.05
C PHE A 279 6.32 -34.68 -2.10
N ASN A 280 6.11 -33.47 -1.55
CA ASN A 280 7.03 -32.87 -0.59
C ASN A 280 7.04 -33.61 0.77
N GLN A 281 5.88 -34.09 1.25
CA GLN A 281 5.81 -34.93 2.46
C GLN A 281 6.52 -36.28 2.28
N ALA A 282 6.42 -36.89 1.10
CA ALA A 282 7.12 -38.14 0.80
C ALA A 282 8.65 -37.96 0.70
N THR A 283 9.13 -36.77 0.35
CA THR A 283 10.58 -36.48 0.34
C THR A 283 11.15 -36.11 1.70
N ASP A 284 10.31 -35.69 2.66
CA ASP A 284 10.76 -35.40 4.03
C ASP A 284 10.89 -36.69 4.88
N ASP A 285 10.05 -37.71 4.63
CA ASP A 285 10.08 -39.01 5.34
C ASP A 285 11.25 -39.93 4.92
N ASP A 286 11.99 -39.62 3.85
CA ASP A 286 13.18 -40.37 3.40
C ASP A 286 14.51 -39.77 3.94
N SER A 287 14.44 -38.83 4.90
CA SER A 287 15.60 -38.10 5.45
C SER A 287 16.04 -38.49 6.87
N ASP A 288 15.48 -39.54 7.48
CA ASP A 288 15.92 -40.11 8.78
C ASP A 288 16.55 -41.51 8.63
#